data_AF-A0A4E0RVX5-F1
#
_entry.id   AF-A0A4E0RVX5-F1
#
_cell.length_a   1.000
_cell.length_b   1.000
_cell.length_c   1.000
_cell.angle_alpha   90.00
_cell.angle_beta   90.00
_cell.angle_gamma   90.00
#
_symmetry.space_group_name_H-M   'P 1'
#
loop_
_entity.id
_entity.type
_entity.pdbx_description
1 polymer ?
#
loop_
_entity_poly.entity_id
_entity_poly.type
_entity_poly.pdbx_seq_one_letter_code
_entity_poly.pdbx_strand_id
1 'polypeptide(L)'
;MDGDTNQTKPRTALFRPAVPTLKAFSPGDDFTLWAVRAKTHLQDTPPEHLGRYLLPLLDDDAARQFLATGVPILSGPDIIWPALEELFARYELAPAFLENVLERRQHLAESVDEYEACLRALATKAYPKASK
;
A
#
# COMPACT_ATOMS: atom_id res chain seq x y z
N MET A 1 -51.60 14.19 -38.75
CA MET A 1 -50.93 14.80 -37.59
C MET A 1 -49.91 13.79 -37.11
N ASP A 2 -48.70 13.93 -37.64
CA ASP A 2 -47.49 13.23 -37.19
C ASP A 2 -47.02 13.87 -35.87
N GLY A 3 -46.40 13.07 -34.99
CA GLY A 3 -45.84 13.63 -33.76
C GLY A 3 -45.39 12.61 -32.71
N ASP A 4 -44.41 11.79 -33.09
CA ASP A 4 -43.38 11.14 -32.28
C ASP A 4 -43.70 10.54 -30.90
N THR A 5 -43.67 9.21 -30.93
CA THR A 5 -43.43 8.28 -29.83
C THR A 5 -42.08 8.56 -29.16
N ASN A 6 -42.09 9.16 -27.96
CA ASN A 6 -40.91 9.27 -27.13
C ASN A 6 -40.47 7.88 -26.65
N GLN A 7 -39.52 7.29 -27.37
CA GLN A 7 -38.73 6.15 -26.90
C GLN A 7 -37.99 6.53 -25.61
N THR A 8 -38.44 5.97 -24.50
CA THR A 8 -37.69 5.96 -23.24
C THR A 8 -36.44 5.11 -23.46
N LYS A 9 -35.29 5.76 -23.73
CA LYS A 9 -33.98 5.12 -23.66
C LYS A 9 -33.85 4.40 -22.32
N PRO A 10 -33.46 3.12 -22.27
CA PRO A 10 -33.13 2.48 -21.02
C PRO A 10 -31.95 3.26 -20.44
N ARG A 11 -32.15 3.85 -19.26
CA ARG A 11 -31.07 4.39 -18.43
C ARG A 11 -30.04 3.27 -18.34
N THR A 12 -28.85 3.50 -18.90
CA THR A 12 -27.70 2.62 -18.76
C THR A 12 -27.56 2.34 -17.27
N ALA A 13 -27.96 1.15 -16.85
CA ALA A 13 -27.61 0.66 -15.54
C ALA A 13 -26.09 0.66 -15.55
N LEU A 14 -25.49 1.64 -14.87
CA LEU A 14 -24.08 1.61 -14.57
C LEU A 14 -23.90 0.29 -13.85
N PHE A 15 -23.33 -0.69 -14.54
CA PHE A 15 -22.76 -1.86 -13.92
C PHE A 15 -21.74 -1.29 -12.94
N ARG A 16 -22.17 -1.08 -11.69
CA ARG A 16 -21.29 -0.93 -10.57
C ARG A 16 -20.99 -2.38 -10.22
N PRO A 17 -19.83 -2.92 -10.62
CA PRO A 17 -19.42 -4.21 -10.08
C PRO A 17 -19.52 -4.05 -8.56
N ALA A 18 -20.00 -5.07 -7.85
CA ALA A 18 -19.86 -5.08 -6.40
C ALA A 18 -18.36 -5.08 -6.11
N VAL A 19 -17.78 -3.88 -6.02
CA VAL A 19 -16.37 -3.71 -5.71
C VAL A 19 -16.20 -4.35 -4.35
N PRO A 20 -15.31 -5.35 -4.20
CA PRO A 20 -15.04 -5.93 -2.90
C PRO A 20 -14.78 -4.79 -1.93
N THR A 21 -15.49 -4.78 -0.79
CA THR A 21 -15.19 -3.85 0.30
C THR A 21 -13.70 -3.91 0.55
N LEU A 22 -13.02 -2.77 0.42
CA LEU A 22 -11.59 -2.69 0.65
C LEU A 22 -11.31 -3.25 2.04
N LYS A 23 -10.45 -4.28 2.12
CA LYS A 23 -10.04 -4.88 3.39
C LYS A 23 -9.39 -3.78 4.24
N ALA A 24 -9.77 -3.69 5.51
CA ALA A 24 -9.07 -2.86 6.47
C ALA A 24 -7.59 -3.27 6.54
N PHE A 25 -6.72 -2.29 6.71
CA PHE A 25 -5.29 -2.47 6.84
C PHE A 25 -4.91 -2.78 8.28
N SER A 26 -4.11 -3.83 8.45
CA SER A 26 -3.50 -4.19 9.72
C SER A 26 -2.00 -3.96 9.68
N PRO A 27 -1.34 -3.59 10.81
CA PRO A 27 0.12 -3.55 10.88
C PRO A 27 0.70 -4.93 10.52
N GLY A 28 1.47 -5.02 9.43
CA GLY A 28 2.02 -6.25 8.89
C GLY A 28 1.40 -6.71 7.56
N ASP A 29 0.29 -6.10 7.13
CA ASP A 29 -0.19 -6.22 5.76
C ASP A 29 0.78 -5.51 4.78
N ASP A 30 0.72 -5.88 3.49
CA ASP A 30 1.43 -5.17 2.42
C ASP A 30 0.86 -3.76 2.25
N PHE A 31 1.51 -2.79 2.90
CA PHE A 31 1.09 -1.40 2.88
C PHE A 31 1.10 -0.82 1.47
N THR A 32 2.07 -1.18 0.61
CA THR A 32 2.13 -0.62 -0.76
C THR A 32 0.94 -1.08 -1.59
N LEU A 33 0.62 -2.37 -1.55
CA LEU A 33 -0.55 -2.89 -2.24
C LEU A 33 -1.85 -2.32 -1.69
N TRP A 34 -1.97 -2.23 -0.37
CA TRP A 34 -3.15 -1.64 0.27
C TRP A 34 -3.29 -0.16 -0.07
N ALA A 35 -2.21 0.63 -0.02
CA ALA A 35 -2.23 2.06 -0.28
C ALA A 35 -2.65 2.38 -1.73
N VAL A 36 -2.21 1.59 -2.72
CA VAL A 36 -2.69 1.74 -4.10
C VAL A 36 -4.21 1.54 -4.17
N ARG A 37 -4.72 0.46 -3.55
CA ARG A 37 -6.16 0.17 -3.53
C ARG A 37 -6.95 1.24 -2.78
N ALA A 38 -6.45 1.73 -1.66
CA ALA A 38 -7.07 2.79 -0.86
C ALA A 38 -7.11 4.11 -1.62
N LYS A 39 -6.00 4.52 -2.26
CA LYS A 39 -5.93 5.73 -3.10
C LYS A 39 -6.92 5.65 -4.26
N THR A 40 -7.06 4.50 -4.93
CA THR A 40 -8.08 4.30 -5.98
C THR A 40 -9.50 4.33 -5.42
N HIS A 41 -9.73 3.71 -4.26
CA HIS A 41 -11.06 3.70 -3.62
C HIS A 41 -11.51 5.12 -3.21
N LEU A 42 -10.58 5.96 -2.79
CA LEU A 42 -10.84 7.32 -2.29
C LEU A 42 -10.63 8.41 -3.34
N GLN A 43 -10.37 8.07 -4.61
CA GLN A 43 -10.00 9.03 -5.66
C GLN A 43 -11.01 10.18 -5.85
N ASP A 44 -12.30 9.90 -5.64
CA ASP A 44 -13.40 10.86 -5.82
C ASP A 44 -13.78 11.57 -4.50
N THR A 45 -13.01 11.35 -3.43
CA THR A 45 -13.26 11.96 -2.11
C THR A 45 -12.63 13.36 -2.06
N PRO A 46 -13.37 14.39 -1.63
CA PRO A 46 -12.79 15.71 -1.39
C PRO A 46 -11.64 15.65 -0.37
N PRO A 47 -10.51 16.34 -0.61
CA PRO A 47 -9.33 16.30 0.26
C PRO A 47 -9.63 16.53 1.74
N GLU A 48 -10.53 17.47 2.06
CA GLU A 48 -10.97 17.83 3.41
C GLU A 48 -11.72 16.71 4.15
N HIS A 49 -12.22 15.71 3.42
CA HIS A 49 -12.94 14.57 3.97
C HIS A 49 -12.11 13.30 4.00
N LEU A 50 -10.89 13.31 3.42
CA LEU A 50 -10.06 12.12 3.25
C LEU A 50 -9.89 11.36 4.56
N GLY A 51 -9.46 12.02 5.64
CA GLY A 51 -9.19 11.32 6.89
C GLY A 51 -10.43 10.68 7.53
N ARG A 52 -11.63 11.22 7.29
CA ARG A 52 -12.90 10.62 7.76
C ARG A 52 -13.19 9.29 7.06
N TYR A 53 -12.86 9.19 5.77
CA TYR A 53 -13.05 7.95 4.99
C TYR A 53 -11.87 7.00 5.08
N LEU A 54 -10.68 7.51 5.43
CA LEU A 54 -9.48 6.72 5.63
C LEU A 54 -9.49 5.95 6.94
N LEU A 55 -9.94 6.57 8.04
CA LEU A 55 -9.94 5.96 9.37
C LEU A 55 -10.60 4.56 9.39
N PRO A 56 -11.79 4.35 8.80
CA PRO A 56 -12.43 3.03 8.75
C PRO A 56 -11.68 2.00 7.88
N LEU A 57 -10.72 2.44 7.07
CA LEU A 57 -9.87 1.54 6.27
C LEU A 57 -8.64 1.06 7.04
N LEU A 58 -8.39 1.58 8.24
CA LEU A 58 -7.40 1.09 9.18
C LEU A 58 -8.12 0.22 10.22
N ASP A 59 -7.52 -0.90 10.60
CA ASP A 59 -7.96 -1.59 11.80
C ASP A 59 -7.61 -0.79 13.07
N ASP A 60 -8.07 -1.27 14.22
CA ASP A 60 -7.89 -0.56 15.49
C ASP A 60 -6.41 -0.32 15.83
N ASP A 61 -5.52 -1.26 15.51
CA ASP A 61 -4.09 -1.16 15.82
C ASP A 61 -3.39 -0.17 14.89
N ALA A 62 -3.66 -0.23 13.59
CA ALA A 62 -3.16 0.72 12.62
C ALA A 62 -3.70 2.14 12.89
N ALA A 63 -4.98 2.27 13.25
CA ALA A 63 -5.59 3.55 13.60
C ALA A 63 -4.93 4.15 14.86
N ARG A 64 -4.69 3.34 15.91
CA ARG A 64 -3.96 3.78 17.11
C ARG A 64 -2.55 4.26 16.79
N GLN A 65 -1.81 3.53 15.96
CA GLN A 65 -0.46 3.91 15.56
C GLN A 65 -0.45 5.21 14.74
N PHE A 66 -1.39 5.38 13.81
CA PHE A 66 -1.52 6.61 13.04
C PHE A 66 -1.86 7.80 13.92
N LEU A 67 -2.83 7.67 14.82
CA LEU A 67 -3.20 8.74 15.77
C LEU A 67 -2.03 9.14 16.68
N ALA A 68 -1.17 8.20 17.06
CA ALA A 68 0.02 8.47 17.88
C ALA A 68 1.07 9.35 17.17
N THR A 69 1.04 9.46 15.83
CA THR A 69 1.92 10.38 15.08
C THR A 69 1.60 11.86 15.33
N GLY A 70 0.41 12.16 15.86
CA GLY A 70 -0.05 13.53 16.06
C GLY A 70 -0.48 14.26 14.78
N VAL A 71 -0.44 13.59 13.62
CA VAL A 71 -0.92 14.16 12.36
C VAL A 71 -2.44 14.35 12.44
N PRO A 72 -2.96 15.57 12.22
CA PRO A 72 -4.40 15.79 12.23
C PRO A 72 -5.09 15.01 11.11
N ILE A 73 -6.17 14.28 11.44
CA ILE A 73 -7.03 13.56 10.47
C ILE A 73 -7.67 14.49 9.43
N LEU A 74 -7.79 15.78 9.73
CA LEU A 74 -8.32 16.78 8.81
C LEU A 74 -7.26 17.37 7.89
N SER A 75 -6.01 16.88 7.97
CA SER A 75 -4.94 17.29 7.05
C SER A 75 -5.24 16.83 5.62
N GLY A 76 -4.61 17.48 4.66
CA GLY A 76 -4.73 17.10 3.25
C GLY A 76 -4.06 15.76 2.93
N PRO A 77 -4.37 15.18 1.75
CA PRO A 77 -3.74 13.96 1.24
C PRO A 77 -2.21 14.04 1.17
N ASP A 78 -1.69 15.24 0.92
CA ASP A 78 -0.26 15.57 0.86
C ASP A 78 0.46 15.44 2.19
N ILE A 79 -0.27 15.42 3.31
CA ILE A 79 0.26 15.21 4.66
C ILE A 79 -0.06 13.82 5.17
N ILE A 80 -1.30 13.36 4.97
CA ILE A 80 -1.78 12.08 5.49
C ILE A 80 -1.08 10.89 4.82
N TRP A 81 -0.94 10.89 3.49
CA TRP A 81 -0.33 9.75 2.80
C TRP A 81 1.16 9.57 3.13
N PRO A 82 1.99 10.63 3.14
CA PRO A 82 3.37 10.50 3.58
C PRO A 82 3.51 10.02 5.04
N ALA A 83 2.64 10.48 5.95
CA ALA A 83 2.67 10.02 7.34
C ALA A 83 2.35 8.53 7.47
N LEU A 84 1.37 8.03 6.70
CA LEU A 84 1.09 6.60 6.64
C LEU A 84 2.23 5.81 5.98
N GLU A 85 2.84 6.35 4.93
CA GLU A 85 4.01 5.74 4.28
C GLU A 85 5.19 5.64 5.25
N GLU A 86 5.51 6.69 6.00
CA GLU A 86 6.57 6.66 7.01
C GLU A 86 6.29 5.63 8.11
N LEU A 87 5.03 5.53 8.56
CA LEU A 87 4.62 4.65 9.64
C LEU A 87 4.59 3.17 9.22
N PHE A 88 4.06 2.89 8.02
CA PHE A 88 3.69 1.55 7.58
C PHE A 88 4.36 1.08 6.31
N ALA A 89 4.81 1.99 5.43
CA ALA A 89 5.66 1.65 4.30
C ALA A 89 7.11 1.41 4.73
N ARG A 90 7.34 1.03 6.00
CA ARG A 90 8.60 0.45 6.49
C ARG A 90 8.97 -0.77 5.65
N TYR A 91 9.58 -0.51 4.52
CA TYR A 91 10.49 -1.41 3.84
C TYR A 91 11.81 -1.34 4.59
N GLU A 92 11.87 -2.02 5.72
CA GLU A 92 13.16 -2.39 6.27
C GLU A 92 13.14 -3.86 6.66
N LEU A 93 12.96 -4.69 5.62
CA LEU A 93 13.74 -5.92 5.60
C LEU A 93 15.24 -5.60 5.42
N ALA A 94 15.65 -4.35 5.24
CA ALA A 94 17.05 -3.99 5.06
C ALA A 94 17.95 -4.39 6.25
N PRO A 95 17.61 -4.11 7.53
CA PRO A 95 18.35 -4.63 8.67
C PRO A 95 18.30 -6.16 8.76
N ALA A 96 17.13 -6.78 8.55
CA ALA A 96 17.00 -8.24 8.60
C ALA A 96 17.78 -8.94 7.47
N PHE A 97 17.80 -8.37 6.25
CA PHE A 97 18.59 -8.87 5.14
C PHE A 97 20.07 -8.54 5.31
N LEU A 98 20.41 -7.41 5.94
CA LEU A 98 21.78 -7.09 6.32
C LEU A 98 22.32 -8.15 7.28
N GLU A 99 21.56 -8.49 8.31
CA GLU A 99 21.88 -9.58 9.23
C GLU A 99 22.04 -10.90 8.45
N ASN A 100 21.11 -11.23 7.56
CA ASN A 100 21.24 -12.41 6.70
C ASN A 100 22.50 -12.36 5.81
N VAL A 101 22.90 -11.21 5.25
CA VAL A 101 24.15 -11.06 4.47
C VAL A 101 25.38 -11.29 5.36
N LEU A 102 25.39 -10.70 6.56
CA LEU A 102 26.51 -10.78 7.51
C LEU A 102 26.67 -12.18 8.10
N GLU A 103 25.56 -12.89 8.32
CA GLU A 103 25.55 -14.25 8.88
C GLU A 103 25.76 -15.33 7.81
N ARG A 104 25.54 -15.01 6.53
CA ARG A 104 25.65 -15.99 5.45
C ARG A 104 27.09 -16.42 5.26
N ARG A 105 27.34 -17.72 5.46
CA ARG A 105 28.62 -18.39 5.18
C ARG A 105 28.43 -19.39 4.05
N GLN A 106 29.40 -19.50 3.15
CA GLN A 106 29.36 -20.48 2.05
C GLN A 106 29.24 -21.91 2.62
N HIS A 107 28.29 -22.69 2.09
CA HIS A 107 28.13 -24.08 2.49
C HIS A 107 29.11 -25.00 1.75
N LEU A 108 29.48 -26.12 2.36
CA LEU A 108 30.48 -27.05 1.81
C LEU A 108 30.07 -27.64 0.43
N ALA A 109 28.76 -27.76 0.19
CA ALA A 109 28.19 -28.29 -1.05
C ALA A 109 27.82 -27.19 -2.08
N GLU A 110 28.04 -25.92 -1.74
CA GLU A 110 27.65 -24.78 -2.56
C GLU A 110 28.84 -24.26 -3.37
N SER A 111 28.64 -24.06 -4.67
CA SER A 111 29.65 -23.44 -5.54
C SER A 111 29.82 -21.95 -5.24
N VAL A 112 30.95 -21.37 -5.67
CA VAL A 112 31.22 -19.93 -5.48
C VAL A 112 30.17 -19.07 -6.20
N ASP A 113 29.76 -19.47 -7.40
CA ASP A 113 28.76 -18.74 -8.20
C ASP A 113 27.38 -18.74 -7.54
N GLU A 114 26.97 -19.87 -6.97
CA GLU A 114 25.71 -19.99 -6.21
C GLU A 114 25.73 -19.12 -4.94
N TYR A 115 26.86 -19.14 -4.23
CA TYR A 115 27.06 -18.31 -3.05
C TYR A 115 27.03 -16.82 -3.40
N GLU A 116 27.71 -16.41 -4.47
CA GLU A 116 27.70 -15.02 -4.94
C GLU A 116 26.29 -14.59 -5.36
N ALA A 117 25.56 -15.42 -6.11
CA ALA A 117 24.19 -15.14 -6.51
C ALA A 117 23.26 -14.97 -5.30
N CYS A 118 23.44 -15.82 -4.28
CA CYS A 118 22.70 -15.75 -3.02
C CYS A 118 23.00 -14.43 -2.28
N LEU A 119 24.28 -14.08 -2.11
CA LEU A 119 24.69 -12.84 -1.47
C LEU A 119 24.17 -11.61 -2.22
N ARG A 120 24.23 -11.62 -3.56
CA ARG A 120 23.72 -10.53 -4.39
C ARG A 120 22.21 -10.36 -4.21
N ALA A 121 21.45 -11.46 -4.21
CA ALA A 121 20.01 -11.42 -3.98
C ALA A 121 19.65 -10.87 -2.60
N LEU A 122 20.42 -11.20 -1.56
CA LEU A 122 20.24 -10.64 -0.21
C LEU A 122 20.65 -9.17 -0.16
N ALA A 123 21.77 -8.80 -0.76
CA ALA A 123 22.29 -7.43 -0.80
C ALA A 123 21.37 -6.47 -1.56
N THR A 124 20.76 -6.90 -2.68
CA THR A 124 19.77 -6.07 -3.40
C THR A 124 18.53 -5.78 -2.56
N LYS A 125 18.14 -6.70 -1.67
CA LYS A 125 17.04 -6.48 -0.74
C LYS A 125 17.47 -5.67 0.50
N ALA A 126 18.73 -5.79 0.92
CA ALA A 126 19.31 -5.00 2.00
C ALA A 126 19.58 -3.54 1.60
N TYR A 127 19.95 -3.31 0.34
CA TYR A 127 20.34 -2.01 -0.20
C TYR A 127 19.63 -1.70 -1.53
N PRO A 128 18.29 -1.56 -1.52
CA PRO A 128 17.50 -1.39 -2.74
C PRO A 128 17.84 -0.09 -3.51
N LYS A 129 18.44 0.91 -2.84
CA LYS A 129 18.83 2.20 -3.45
C LYS A 129 20.25 2.23 -4.02
N ALA A 130 21.12 1.27 -3.66
CA ALA A 130 22.53 1.23 -4.06
C ALA A 130 22.84 0.16 -5.11
N SER A 131 21.93 -0.80 -5.31
CA SER A 131 22.07 -1.87 -6.29
C SER A 131 21.66 -1.37 -7.68
N LYS A 132 22.61 -0.85 -8.46
CA LYS A 132 22.47 -0.57 -9.90
C LYS A 132 23.35 -1.50 -10.72
#